data_AF-A0A449B5E5-F1
#
_entry.id   AF-A0A449B5E5-F1
#
_cell.length_a   1.000
_cell.length_b   1.000
_cell.length_c   1.000
_cell.angle_alpha   90.00
_cell.angle_beta   90.00
_cell.angle_gamma   90.00
#
_symmetry.space_group_name_H-M   'P 1'
#
loop_
_entity.id
_entity.type
_entity.pdbx_description
1 polymer ?
#
loop_
_entity_poly.entity_id
_entity_poly.type
_entity_poly.pdbx_seq_one_letter_code
_entity_poly.pdbx_strand_id
1 'polypeptide(L)'
;MNKVKEYFLRSFYPKKWIHMAIVIIASLTLFLILFFLKWQNNDSLRVAADSTFVIGMTFFVYGIIILIFQMGFGLSLFRKNKYKEENDLNNEIQNEKSKKRTKASELRLAYLNEKYKKAVNEREIKDSNKKYVLMEVLISIIGIILLIISGIISNNLI
;
A
#
# COMPACT_ATOMS: atom_id res chain seq x y z
N MET A 1 -17.23 -3.64 19.36
CA MET A 1 -16.56 -2.42 18.87
C MET A 1 -17.12 -2.09 17.49
N ASN A 2 -17.48 -0.83 17.22
CA ASN A 2 -18.15 -0.45 15.97
C ASN A 2 -17.18 -0.62 14.77
N LYS A 3 -17.59 -1.29 13.67
CA LYS A 3 -16.72 -1.65 12.53
C LYS A 3 -16.01 -0.43 11.92
N VAL A 4 -16.67 0.73 11.95
CA VAL A 4 -16.11 2.02 11.48
C VAL A 4 -14.99 2.51 12.39
N LYS A 5 -15.17 2.41 13.71
CA LYS A 5 -14.16 2.83 14.70
C LYS A 5 -12.89 1.98 14.59
N GLU A 6 -13.05 0.67 14.38
CA GLU A 6 -11.90 -0.21 14.15
C GLU A 6 -11.17 0.13 12.83
N TYR A 7 -11.91 0.46 11.77
CA TYR A 7 -11.33 0.88 10.51
C TYR A 7 -10.51 2.16 10.63
N PHE A 8 -11.02 3.13 11.38
CA PHE A 8 -10.30 4.36 11.66
C PHE A 8 -9.01 4.10 12.45
N LEU A 9 -9.10 3.44 13.61
CA LEU A 9 -7.94 3.18 14.47
C LEU A 9 -6.82 2.41 13.75
N ARG A 10 -7.18 1.39 12.95
CA ARG A 10 -6.19 0.61 12.19
C ARG A 10 -5.62 1.35 10.98
N SER A 11 -6.29 2.38 10.48
CA SER A 11 -5.79 3.24 9.39
C SER A 11 -4.64 4.16 9.83
N PHE A 12 -4.50 4.45 11.13
CA PHE A 12 -3.51 5.39 11.69
C PHE A 12 -2.36 4.70 12.46
N TYR A 13 -1.97 3.49 12.05
CA TYR A 13 -0.87 2.77 12.69
C TYR A 13 0.47 3.54 12.63
N PRO A 14 1.36 3.41 13.64
CA PRO A 14 2.64 4.16 13.71
C PRO A 14 3.53 4.02 12.48
N LYS A 15 3.52 2.85 11.83
CA LYS A 15 4.29 2.61 10.60
C LYS A 15 3.86 3.53 9.45
N LYS A 16 2.57 3.90 9.37
CA LYS A 16 2.06 4.81 8.35
C LYS A 16 2.44 6.26 8.63
N TRP A 17 2.62 6.64 9.90
CA TRP A 17 3.13 7.95 10.29
C TRP A 17 4.58 8.16 9.86
N ILE A 18 5.43 7.12 9.95
CA ILE A 18 6.81 7.18 9.45
C ILE A 18 6.82 7.47 7.94
N HIS A 19 5.98 6.76 7.19
CA HIS A 19 5.82 6.99 5.76
C HIS A 19 5.34 8.42 5.45
N MET A 20 4.37 8.94 6.21
CA MET A 20 3.91 10.33 6.07
C MET A 20 5.02 11.34 6.35
N ALA A 21 5.82 11.11 7.39
CA ALA A 21 6.95 11.98 7.72
C ALA A 21 7.99 12.01 6.60
N ILE A 22 8.31 10.85 5.99
CA ILE A 22 9.22 10.77 4.84
C ILE A 22 8.71 11.62 3.67
N VAL A 23 7.41 11.52 3.36
CA VAL A 23 6.83 12.31 2.25
C VAL A 23 6.86 13.80 2.57
N ILE A 24 6.53 14.20 3.80
CA ILE A 24 6.61 15.61 4.21
C ILE A 24 8.03 16.14 4.04
N ILE A 25 9.04 15.39 4.48
CA ILE A 25 10.46 15.76 4.32
C ILE A 25 10.82 15.88 2.84
N ALA A 26 10.41 14.93 2.01
CA ALA A 26 10.67 14.96 0.56
C ALA A 26 10.02 16.19 -0.09
N SER A 27 8.76 16.48 0.24
CA SER A 27 8.03 17.65 -0.24
C SER A 27 8.71 18.96 0.19
N LEU A 28 9.17 19.04 1.44
CA LEU A 28 9.86 20.21 1.98
C LEU A 28 11.23 20.41 1.32
N THR A 29 11.92 19.31 1.01
CA THR A 29 13.20 19.34 0.28
C THR A 29 13.00 19.87 -1.15
N LEU A 30 11.99 19.37 -1.86
CA LEU A 30 11.63 19.85 -3.21
C LEU A 30 11.24 21.33 -3.19
N PHE A 31 10.46 21.74 -2.19
CA PHE A 31 10.11 23.14 -1.98
C PHE A 31 11.35 24.03 -1.83
N LEU A 32 12.26 23.66 -0.93
CA LEU A 32 13.49 24.44 -0.69
C LEU A 32 14.34 24.53 -1.95
N ILE A 33 14.50 23.44 -2.70
CA ILE A 33 15.24 23.43 -3.96
C ILE A 33 14.64 24.44 -4.94
N LEU A 34 13.32 24.39 -5.17
CA LEU A 34 12.65 25.31 -6.09
C LEU A 34 12.71 26.76 -5.63
N PHE A 35 12.54 26.98 -4.33
CA PHE A 35 12.63 28.29 -3.72
C PHE A 35 14.01 28.91 -3.95
N PHE A 36 15.09 28.20 -3.62
CA PHE A 36 16.45 28.70 -3.84
C PHE A 36 16.80 28.87 -5.33
N LEU A 37 16.32 27.97 -6.21
CA LEU A 37 16.55 28.09 -7.66
C LEU A 37 15.84 29.30 -8.28
N LYS A 38 14.69 29.70 -7.74
CA LYS A 38 13.87 30.80 -8.29
C LYS A 38 13.94 32.11 -7.50
N TRP A 39 14.61 32.11 -6.34
CA TRP A 39 14.71 33.24 -5.41
C TRP A 39 15.17 34.55 -6.06
N GLN A 40 16.07 34.49 -7.06
CA GLN A 40 16.61 35.69 -7.70
C GLN A 40 15.82 36.20 -8.92
N ASN A 41 14.97 35.37 -9.55
CA ASN A 41 14.51 35.63 -10.92
C ASN A 41 12.99 35.59 -11.13
N ASN A 42 12.18 35.30 -10.10
CA ASN A 42 10.73 35.16 -10.27
C ASN A 42 9.94 35.93 -9.22
N ASP A 43 8.74 36.37 -9.63
CA ASP A 43 7.76 36.95 -8.74
C ASP A 43 7.35 35.95 -7.64
N SER A 44 7.22 36.46 -6.41
CA SER A 44 6.93 35.67 -5.21
C SER A 44 5.67 34.80 -5.35
N LEU A 45 4.65 35.32 -6.03
CA LEU A 45 3.42 34.60 -6.36
C LEU A 45 3.65 33.41 -7.28
N ARG A 46 4.56 33.55 -8.26
CA ARG A 46 4.90 32.47 -9.20
C ARG A 46 5.69 31.37 -8.50
N VAL A 47 6.61 31.74 -7.62
CA VAL A 47 7.34 30.77 -6.77
C VAL A 47 6.37 30.02 -5.87
N ALA A 48 5.38 30.69 -5.27
CA ALA A 48 4.34 30.05 -4.48
C ALA A 48 3.49 29.09 -5.32
N ALA A 49 3.02 29.50 -6.50
CA ALA A 49 2.23 28.67 -7.40
C ALA A 49 2.94 27.37 -7.79
N ASP A 50 4.20 27.47 -8.25
CA ASP A 50 5.02 26.34 -8.68
C ASP A 50 5.35 25.40 -7.51
N SER A 51 5.66 25.99 -6.35
CA SER A 51 5.95 25.25 -5.13
C SER A 51 4.74 24.44 -4.65
N THR A 52 3.58 25.08 -4.58
CA THR A 52 2.32 24.43 -4.20
C THR A 52 1.93 23.34 -5.21
N PHE A 53 2.18 23.57 -6.51
CA PHE A 53 1.98 22.55 -7.55
C PHE A 53 2.80 21.30 -7.28
N VAL A 54 4.11 21.46 -7.06
CA VAL A 54 5.05 20.35 -6.87
C VAL A 54 4.75 19.57 -5.61
N ILE A 55 4.43 20.25 -4.51
CA ILE A 55 4.00 19.59 -3.26
C ILE A 55 2.68 18.83 -3.48
N GLY A 56 1.70 19.46 -4.15
CA GLY A 56 0.41 18.85 -4.45
C GLY A 56 0.56 17.59 -5.32
N MET A 57 1.35 17.67 -6.39
CA MET A 57 1.67 16.54 -7.27
C MET A 57 2.37 15.41 -6.50
N THR A 58 3.32 15.76 -5.63
CA THR A 58 4.05 14.77 -4.83
C THR A 58 3.10 13.98 -3.93
N PHE A 59 2.21 14.64 -3.20
CA PHE A 59 1.22 13.96 -2.36
C PHE A 59 0.22 13.13 -3.16
N PHE A 60 -0.26 13.68 -4.28
CA PHE A 60 -1.23 13.00 -5.14
C PHE A 60 -0.65 11.73 -5.77
N VAL A 61 0.52 11.84 -6.40
CA VAL A 61 1.21 10.70 -7.03
C VAL A 61 1.58 9.65 -5.98
N TYR A 62 2.09 10.08 -4.83
CA TYR A 62 2.41 9.16 -3.73
C TYR A 62 1.18 8.36 -3.26
N GLY A 63 0.06 9.05 -3.01
CA GLY A 63 -1.18 8.41 -2.58
C GLY A 63 -1.69 7.39 -3.62
N ILE A 64 -1.66 7.76 -4.90
CA ILE A 64 -2.05 6.86 -6.01
C ILE A 64 -1.13 5.65 -6.10
N ILE A 65 0.19 5.84 -6.07
CA ILE A 65 1.17 4.75 -6.19
C ILE A 65 0.94 3.71 -5.09
N ILE A 66 0.72 4.16 -3.85
CA ILE A 66 0.45 3.23 -2.75
C ILE A 66 -0.87 2.50 -2.94
N LEU A 67 -1.93 3.19 -3.37
CA LEU A 67 -3.21 2.55 -3.66
C LEU A 67 -3.07 1.48 -4.74
N ILE A 68 -2.31 1.76 -5.81
CA ILE A 68 -2.00 0.81 -6.90
C ILE A 68 -1.25 -0.42 -6.35
N PHE A 69 -0.21 -0.22 -5.54
CA PHE A 69 0.52 -1.33 -4.91
C PHE A 69 -0.35 -2.12 -3.94
N GLN A 70 -1.20 -1.45 -3.16
CA GLN A 70 -2.15 -2.10 -2.26
C GLN A 70 -3.21 -2.89 -3.03
N MET A 71 -3.61 -2.47 -4.23
CA MET A 71 -4.48 -3.27 -5.10
C MET A 71 -3.79 -4.51 -5.69
N GLY A 72 -2.47 -4.63 -5.53
CA GLY A 72 -1.68 -5.77 -6.01
C GLY A 72 -1.21 -5.62 -7.45
N PHE A 73 -1.32 -4.41 -8.02
CA PHE A 73 -0.78 -4.09 -9.32
C PHE A 73 0.76 -4.11 -9.25
N GLY A 74 1.43 -4.70 -10.25
CA GLY A 74 2.90 -4.86 -10.28
C GLY A 74 3.46 -5.99 -9.40
N LEU A 75 2.74 -6.45 -8.38
CA LEU A 75 3.13 -7.59 -7.54
C LEU A 75 2.88 -8.95 -8.22
N SER A 76 2.16 -9.00 -9.35
CA SER A 76 1.93 -10.26 -10.08
C SER A 76 3.24 -10.86 -10.63
N LEU A 77 4.18 -10.01 -11.07
CA LEU A 77 5.48 -10.43 -11.61
C LEU A 77 6.43 -11.01 -10.55
N PHE A 78 6.26 -10.62 -9.29
CA PHE A 78 7.07 -11.08 -8.15
C PHE A 78 6.32 -12.02 -7.21
N ARG A 79 5.05 -12.34 -7.50
CA ARG A 79 4.28 -13.30 -6.71
C ARG A 79 4.80 -14.71 -7.00
N LYS A 80 5.67 -15.19 -6.10
CA LYS A 80 5.78 -16.63 -5.83
C LYS A 80 4.34 -17.13 -5.68
N ASN A 81 3.94 -18.10 -6.51
CA ASN A 81 2.55 -18.52 -6.68
C ASN A 81 1.87 -18.57 -5.30
N LYS A 82 0.87 -17.71 -5.06
CA LYS A 82 0.33 -17.43 -3.70
C LYS A 82 -0.20 -18.72 -3.03
N TYR A 83 -0.46 -19.74 -3.83
CA TYR A 83 -0.97 -21.05 -3.47
C TYR A 83 0.05 -22.17 -3.67
N LYS A 84 1.34 -21.86 -3.85
CA LYS A 84 2.35 -22.90 -4.13
C LYS A 84 2.40 -23.94 -3.02
N GLU A 85 2.48 -23.49 -1.78
CA GLU A 85 2.54 -24.39 -0.62
C GLU A 85 1.24 -25.19 -0.43
N GLU A 86 0.07 -24.57 -0.62
CA GLU A 86 -1.22 -25.27 -0.60
C GLU A 86 -1.32 -26.30 -1.73
N ASN A 87 -0.90 -25.95 -2.95
CA ASN A 87 -0.92 -26.85 -4.10
C ASN A 87 0.08 -28.00 -3.93
N ASP A 88 1.28 -27.72 -3.44
CA ASP A 88 2.31 -28.73 -3.17
C ASP A 88 1.82 -29.72 -2.10
N LEU A 89 1.23 -29.22 -1.00
CA LEU A 89 0.62 -30.06 0.05
C LEU A 89 -0.58 -30.86 -0.46
N ASN A 90 -1.45 -30.27 -1.28
CA ASN A 90 -2.59 -30.98 -1.87
C ASN A 90 -2.14 -32.09 -2.83
N ASN A 91 -1.10 -31.83 -3.63
CA ASN A 91 -0.48 -32.83 -4.50
C ASN A 91 0.16 -33.97 -3.69
N GLU A 92 0.84 -33.66 -2.58
CA GLU A 92 1.37 -34.68 -1.67
C GLU A 92 0.27 -35.52 -1.03
N ILE A 93 -0.84 -34.91 -0.61
CA ILE A 93 -2.01 -35.63 -0.08
C ILE A 93 -2.61 -36.58 -1.12
N GLN A 94 -2.76 -36.11 -2.37
CA GLN A 94 -3.27 -36.93 -3.49
C GLN A 94 -2.33 -38.11 -3.78
N ASN A 95 -1.01 -37.86 -3.79
CA ASN A 95 0.01 -38.88 -4.00
C ASN A 95 0.10 -39.90 -2.85
N GLU A 96 -0.19 -39.50 -1.62
CA GLU A 96 -0.21 -40.42 -0.48
C GLU A 96 -1.52 -41.23 -0.44
N LYS A 97 -2.64 -40.66 -0.90
CA LYS A 97 -3.93 -41.37 -1.06
C LYS A 97 -3.90 -42.44 -2.15
N SER A 98 -3.07 -42.28 -3.18
CA SER A 98 -2.93 -43.25 -4.27
C SER A 98 -2.03 -44.45 -3.92
N LYS A 99 -1.28 -44.39 -2.81
CA LYS A 99 -0.46 -45.50 -2.31
C LYS A 99 -1.29 -46.51 -1.50
N LYS A 100 -0.74 -47.72 -1.32
CA LYS A 100 -1.35 -48.74 -0.45
C LYS A 100 -1.53 -48.19 0.97
N ARG A 101 -2.74 -48.34 1.53
CA ARG A 101 -3.05 -47.94 2.90
C ARG A 101 -2.29 -48.83 3.89
N THR A 102 -1.29 -48.23 4.51
CA THR A 102 -0.57 -48.77 5.67
C THR A 102 -0.76 -47.83 6.85
N LYS A 103 -0.60 -48.32 8.08
CA LYS A 103 -0.65 -47.46 9.29
C LYS A 103 0.30 -46.24 9.20
N ALA A 104 1.46 -46.41 8.57
CA ALA A 104 2.41 -45.33 8.33
C ALA A 104 1.89 -44.30 7.30
N SER A 105 1.24 -44.77 6.23
CA SER A 105 0.59 -43.91 5.24
C SER A 105 -0.56 -43.11 5.86
N GLU A 106 -1.38 -43.75 6.71
CA GLU A 106 -2.49 -43.07 7.41
C GLU A 106 -1.99 -41.97 8.37
N LEU A 107 -0.93 -42.22 9.13
CA LEU A 107 -0.27 -41.23 9.98
C LEU A 107 0.28 -40.05 9.15
N ARG A 108 0.92 -40.34 8.02
CA ARG A 108 1.45 -39.30 7.12
C ARG A 108 0.33 -38.46 6.50
N LEU A 109 -0.78 -39.11 6.13
CA LEU A 109 -1.97 -38.43 5.60
C LEU A 109 -2.61 -37.50 6.63
N ALA A 110 -2.70 -37.93 7.89
CA ALA A 110 -3.19 -37.09 8.99
C ALA A 110 -2.31 -35.85 9.18
N TYR A 111 -0.99 -36.03 9.19
CA TYR A 111 -0.03 -34.93 9.30
C TYR A 111 -0.11 -33.93 8.13
N LEU A 112 -0.19 -34.42 6.89
CA LEU A 112 -0.30 -33.56 5.71
C LEU A 112 -1.61 -32.78 5.67
N ASN A 113 -2.72 -33.40 6.08
CA ASN A 113 -4.02 -32.71 6.19
C ASN A 113 -3.98 -31.62 7.26
N GLU A 114 -3.31 -31.86 8.40
CA GLU A 114 -3.15 -30.85 9.45
C GLU A 114 -2.33 -29.65 8.96
N LYS A 115 -1.20 -29.91 8.26
CA LYS A 115 -0.41 -28.85 7.62
C LYS A 115 -1.20 -28.05 6.60
N TYR A 116 -1.95 -28.73 5.74
CA TYR A 116 -2.80 -28.08 4.74
C TYR A 116 -3.84 -27.18 5.40
N LYS A 117 -4.53 -27.67 6.44
CA LYS A 117 -5.51 -26.89 7.19
C LYS A 117 -4.89 -25.67 7.86
N LYS A 118 -3.67 -25.80 8.39
CA LYS A 118 -2.92 -24.69 8.97
C LYS A 118 -2.58 -23.63 7.91
N ALA A 119 -2.08 -24.04 6.75
CA ALA A 119 -1.76 -23.13 5.64
C ALA A 119 -3.00 -22.35 5.16
N VAL A 120 -4.14 -23.04 5.01
CA VAL A 120 -5.42 -22.42 4.65
C VAL A 120 -5.88 -21.42 5.71
N ASN A 121 -5.83 -21.77 6.99
CA ASN A 121 -6.18 -20.85 8.07
C ASN A 121 -5.28 -19.61 8.11
N GLU A 122 -3.97 -19.78 7.96
CA GLU A 122 -3.03 -18.66 7.91
C GLU A 122 -3.30 -17.73 6.71
N ARG A 123 -3.70 -18.30 5.57
CA ARG A 123 -4.14 -17.54 4.40
C ARG A 123 -5.43 -16.79 4.69
N GLU A 124 -6.45 -17.44 5.25
CA GLU A 124 -7.72 -16.79 5.60
C GLU A 124 -7.51 -15.64 6.59
N ILE A 125 -6.59 -15.79 7.55
CA ILE A 125 -6.18 -14.71 8.45
C ILE A 125 -5.48 -13.57 7.69
N LYS A 126 -4.61 -13.88 6.73
CA LYS A 126 -3.94 -12.88 5.89
C LYS A 126 -4.89 -12.18 4.92
N ASP A 127 -5.85 -12.88 4.34
CA ASP A 127 -6.83 -12.34 3.39
C ASP A 127 -7.97 -11.59 4.11
N SER A 128 -8.30 -11.96 5.35
CA SER A 128 -9.27 -11.25 6.20
C SER A 128 -8.72 -9.95 6.81
N ASN A 129 -7.40 -9.74 6.79
CA ASN A 129 -6.81 -8.44 7.11
C ASN A 129 -7.22 -7.42 6.05
N LYS A 130 -8.32 -6.71 6.33
CA LYS A 130 -8.80 -5.58 5.54
C LYS A 130 -7.65 -4.61 5.29
N LYS A 131 -7.46 -4.23 4.04
CA LYS A 131 -6.56 -3.14 3.70
C LYS A 131 -7.22 -1.83 4.15
N TYR A 132 -6.64 -1.22 5.17
CA TYR A 132 -7.06 0.08 5.68
C TYR A 132 -6.40 1.14 4.82
N VAL A 133 -7.16 1.83 3.97
CA VAL A 133 -6.63 2.76 2.94
C VAL A 133 -6.99 4.22 3.20
N LEU A 134 -7.64 4.50 4.34
CA LEU A 134 -8.18 5.83 4.65
C LEU A 134 -7.11 6.91 4.65
N MET A 135 -5.95 6.62 5.23
CA MET A 135 -4.84 7.57 5.33
C MET A 135 -4.31 7.96 3.95
N GLU A 136 -4.17 6.97 3.07
CA GLU A 136 -3.72 7.13 1.70
C GLU A 136 -4.72 7.97 0.88
N VAL A 137 -6.02 7.72 1.07
CA VAL A 137 -7.09 8.53 0.46
C VAL A 137 -7.03 9.97 0.95
N LEU A 138 -6.84 10.21 2.25
CA LEU A 138 -6.71 11.56 2.80
C LEU A 138 -5.50 12.31 2.23
N ILE A 139 -4.35 11.64 2.09
CA ILE A 139 -3.15 12.23 1.46
C ILE A 139 -3.43 12.63 0.01
N SER A 140 -4.12 11.78 -0.76
CA SER A 140 -4.52 12.11 -2.13
C SER A 140 -5.47 13.32 -2.18
N ILE A 141 -6.43 13.41 -1.26
CA ILE A 141 -7.35 14.56 -1.16
C ILE A 141 -6.57 15.84 -0.86
N ILE A 142 -5.63 15.81 0.08
CA ILE A 142 -4.75 16.95 0.39
C ILE A 142 -3.95 17.36 -0.87
N GLY A 143 -3.40 16.39 -1.60
CA GLY A 143 -2.73 16.64 -2.87
C GLY A 143 -3.60 17.37 -3.88
N ILE A 144 -4.85 16.91 -4.09
CA ILE A 144 -5.82 17.57 -4.99
C ILE A 144 -6.11 19.00 -4.54
N ILE A 145 -6.32 19.24 -3.24
CA ILE A 145 -6.58 20.58 -2.71
C ILE A 145 -5.41 21.52 -3.02
N LEU A 146 -4.17 21.07 -2.82
CA LEU A 146 -2.99 21.87 -3.14
C LEU A 146 -2.87 22.16 -4.64
N LEU A 147 -3.19 21.20 -5.51
CA LEU A 147 -3.21 21.41 -6.96
C LEU A 147 -4.26 22.46 -7.35
N ILE A 148 -5.44 22.45 -6.73
CA ILE A 148 -6.48 23.48 -6.95
C ILE A 148 -5.97 24.85 -6.51
N ILE A 149 -5.36 24.95 -5.32
CA ILE A 149 -4.79 26.21 -4.80
C ILE A 149 -3.72 26.73 -5.77
N SER A 150 -2.81 25.87 -6.23
CA SER A 150 -1.80 26.23 -7.21
C SER A 150 -2.40 26.75 -8.52
N GLY A 151 -3.46 26.10 -9.02
CA GLY A 151 -4.19 26.54 -10.20
C GLY A 151 -4.83 27.91 -10.03
N ILE A 152 -5.43 28.19 -8.87
CA ILE A 152 -6.01 29.50 -8.54
C ILE A 152 -4.91 30.58 -8.51
N ILE A 153 -3.78 30.32 -7.85
CA ILE A 153 -2.67 31.29 -7.79
C ILE A 153 -2.09 31.53 -9.19
N SER A 154 -1.92 30.47 -9.99
CA SER A 154 -1.42 30.55 -11.36
C SER A 154 -2.35 31.34 -12.29
N ASN A 155 -3.66 31.19 -12.13
CA ASN A 155 -4.65 31.91 -12.94
C ASN A 155 -4.71 33.40 -12.60
N ASN A 156 -4.39 33.78 -11.35
CA ASN A 156 -4.29 35.19 -10.94
C ASN A 156 -2.96 35.85 -11.34
N LEU A 157 -2.02 35.11 -11.94
CA LEU A 157 -0.75 35.59 -12.46
C LEU A 157 -0.78 35.93 -13.97
N ILE A 158 -1.88 35.58 -14.66
CA ILE A 158 -2.16 35.90 -16.07
C ILE A 158 -2.92 37.22 -16.14
#